data_AF-A0A8T4YNV7-F1
#
_entry.id   AF-A0A8T4YNV7-F1
#
_cell.length_a   1.000
_cell.length_b   1.000
_cell.length_c   1.000
_cell.angle_alpha   90.00
_cell.angle_beta   90.00
_cell.angle_gamma   90.00
#
_symmetry.space_group_name_H-M   'P 1'
#
loop_
_entity.id
_entity.type
_entity.pdbx_description
1 polymer ?
#
loop_
_entity_poly.entity_id
_entity_poly.type
_entity_poly.pdbx_seq_one_letter_code
_entity_poly.pdbx_strand_id
1 'polypeptide(L)'
;MRKLMCDRRGQFVIIAVLMIAVMIISIGALMHRAVTYYRHEPWEEYLALIGNVELNSKRLVELSLANYTHTLNQNILKNNLEKWETDALKIYHGRGVRINYELANRSYNIYGTNVNYMFGLNYSWYKQKSFSVANATFSLNLTSIGLSGYKFTAVAFLNLTIISINVNRINVTVKAEDKVPVFGLGKDNFQVIMASNNATIQILSVESFYDDRETLVYVIKCNQDISTAIYVKLCDSRGIQVIAKYPP
;
A
#
# COMPACT_ATOMS: atom_id res chain seq x y z
N MET A 1 24.52 9.93 88.25
CA MET A 1 23.52 9.50 87.25
C MET A 1 23.63 10.39 86.01
N ARG A 2 24.17 9.87 84.90
CA ARG A 2 24.34 10.61 83.64
C ARG A 2 23.05 10.52 82.82
N LYS A 3 22.36 11.65 82.59
CA LYS A 3 21.21 11.75 81.68
C LYS A 3 21.70 11.63 80.24
N LEU A 4 21.34 10.55 79.56
CA LEU A 4 21.42 10.43 78.09
C LEU A 4 20.40 11.41 77.49
N MET A 5 20.86 12.53 76.97
CA MET A 5 20.04 13.40 76.12
C MET A 5 19.79 12.66 74.81
N CYS A 6 18.52 12.30 74.56
CA CYS A 6 18.07 11.70 73.31
C CYS A 6 18.15 12.75 72.17
N ASP A 7 19.14 12.63 71.29
CA ASP A 7 19.30 13.50 70.14
C ASP A 7 18.39 13.05 68.98
N ARG A 8 17.29 13.78 68.77
CA ARG A 8 16.29 13.50 67.71
C ARG A 8 16.83 13.73 66.29
N ARG A 9 17.98 14.41 66.13
CA ARG A 9 18.58 14.67 64.81
C ARG A 9 19.20 13.41 64.21
N GLY A 10 19.81 12.56 65.02
CA GLY A 10 20.38 11.28 64.58
C GLY A 10 19.33 10.29 64.09
N GLN A 11 18.17 10.23 64.77
CA GLN A 11 17.05 9.37 64.36
C GLN A 11 16.47 9.79 63.00
N PHE A 12 16.37 11.08 62.72
CA PHE A 12 15.92 11.59 61.42
C PHE A 12 16.87 11.18 60.29
N VAL A 13 18.19 11.29 60.51
CA VAL A 13 19.20 10.87 59.53
C VAL A 13 19.12 9.37 59.25
N ILE A 14 18.95 8.54 60.29
CA ILE A 14 18.82 7.08 60.13
C ILE A 14 17.56 6.72 59.32
N ILE A 15 16.42 7.35 59.62
CA ILE A 15 15.17 7.11 58.89
C ILE A 15 15.30 7.56 57.42
N ALA A 16 15.92 8.71 57.17
CA ALA A 16 16.14 9.21 55.81
C ALA A 16 17.03 8.27 54.98
N VAL A 17 18.15 7.80 55.55
CA VAL A 17 19.05 6.84 54.89
C VAL A 17 18.34 5.51 54.64
N LEU A 18 17.53 5.03 55.58
CA LEU A 18 16.75 3.81 55.42
C LEU A 18 15.73 3.95 54.26
N MET A 19 15.02 5.08 54.18
CA MET A 19 14.08 5.34 53.08
C MET A 19 14.79 5.41 51.73
N ILE A 20 15.94 6.09 51.65
CA ILE A 20 16.73 6.17 50.41
C ILE A 20 17.22 4.77 49.99
N ALA A 21 17.68 3.95 50.94
CA ALA A 21 18.11 2.58 50.66
C ALA A 21 16.97 1.73 50.10
N VAL A 22 15.77 1.81 50.70
CA VAL A 22 14.58 1.11 50.21
C VAL A 22 14.22 1.60 48.79
N MET A 23 14.22 2.91 48.55
CA MET A 23 13.94 3.47 47.23
C MET A 23 14.94 2.98 46.16
N ILE A 24 16.24 2.95 46.48
CA ILE A 24 17.27 2.45 45.54
C ILE A 24 17.04 0.98 45.20
N ILE A 25 16.74 0.14 46.18
CA ILE A 25 16.46 -1.29 45.96
C ILE A 25 15.19 -1.46 45.10
N SER A 26 14.14 -0.69 45.35
CA SER A 26 12.91 -0.73 44.55
C SER A 26 13.15 -0.28 43.10
N ILE A 27 13.92 0.78 42.88
CA ILE A 27 14.28 1.25 41.54
C ILE A 27 15.12 0.20 40.82
N GLY A 28 16.10 -0.41 41.50
CA GLY A 28 16.92 -1.48 40.94
C GLY A 28 16.09 -2.68 40.48
N ALA A 29 15.11 -3.10 41.29
CA ALA A 29 14.20 -4.19 40.93
C ALA A 29 13.28 -3.84 39.75
N LEU A 30 12.74 -2.62 39.72
CA LEU A 30 11.92 -2.13 38.60
C LEU A 30 12.73 -2.04 37.30
N MET A 31 13.94 -1.50 37.37
CA MET A 31 14.83 -1.36 36.23
C MET A 31 15.28 -2.73 35.70
N HIS A 32 15.60 -3.67 36.59
CA HIS A 32 15.92 -5.04 36.21
C HIS A 32 14.73 -5.71 35.50
N ARG A 33 13.51 -5.56 36.04
CA ARG A 33 12.28 -6.05 35.39
C ARG A 33 12.05 -5.40 34.03
N ALA A 34 12.19 -4.09 33.90
CA ALA A 34 12.00 -3.38 32.63
C ALA A 34 13.02 -3.84 31.57
N VAL A 35 14.30 -3.96 31.94
CA VAL A 35 15.37 -4.40 31.03
C VAL A 35 15.19 -5.87 30.65
N THR A 36 14.85 -6.75 31.59
CA THR A 36 14.61 -8.17 31.29
C THR A 36 13.35 -8.39 30.46
N TYR A 37 12.28 -7.64 30.75
CA TYR A 37 11.06 -7.62 29.94
C TYR A 37 11.36 -7.21 28.49
N TYR A 38 12.05 -6.08 28.31
CA TYR A 38 12.41 -5.60 26.97
C TYR A 38 13.39 -6.53 26.24
N ARG A 39 14.29 -7.19 26.97
CA ARG A 39 15.26 -8.13 26.41
C ARG A 39 14.64 -9.47 26.02
N HIS A 40 13.46 -9.82 26.52
CA HIS A 40 12.83 -11.13 26.28
C HIS A 40 11.55 -11.02 25.44
N GLU A 41 10.99 -9.83 25.26
CA GLU A 41 9.95 -9.62 24.25
C GLU A 41 10.54 -9.67 22.84
N PRO A 42 10.03 -10.54 21.95
CA PRO A 42 10.51 -10.65 20.58
C PRO A 42 9.90 -9.52 19.71
N TRP A 43 10.21 -8.26 20.04
CA TRP A 43 9.67 -7.09 19.36
C TRP A 43 9.89 -7.14 17.84
N GLU A 44 11.05 -7.62 17.41
CA GLU A 44 11.38 -7.81 15.99
C GLU A 44 10.44 -8.81 15.30
N GLU A 45 10.04 -9.89 15.97
CA GLU A 45 9.09 -10.86 15.40
C GLU A 45 7.72 -10.22 15.19
N TYR A 46 7.28 -9.36 16.11
CA TYR A 46 6.00 -8.66 16.00
C TYR A 46 6.02 -7.60 14.91
N LEU A 47 7.11 -6.84 14.78
CA LEU A 47 7.28 -5.91 13.66
C LEU A 47 7.28 -6.65 12.32
N ALA A 48 7.99 -7.77 12.23
CA ALA A 48 7.99 -8.61 11.04
C ALA A 48 6.59 -9.18 10.74
N LEU A 49 5.83 -9.56 11.76
CA LEU A 49 4.45 -10.02 11.62
C LEU A 49 3.54 -8.92 11.07
N ILE A 50 3.60 -7.71 11.63
CA ILE A 50 2.84 -6.54 11.15
C ILE A 50 3.21 -6.25 9.69
N GLY A 51 4.51 -6.15 9.38
CA GLY A 51 4.99 -5.89 8.02
C GLY A 51 4.54 -6.96 7.02
N ASN A 52 4.55 -8.24 7.41
CA ASN A 52 4.03 -9.33 6.57
C ASN A 52 2.53 -9.21 6.32
N VAL A 53 1.75 -8.89 7.36
CA VAL A 53 0.30 -8.66 7.23
C VAL A 53 0.01 -7.50 6.29
N GLU A 54 0.72 -6.38 6.44
CA GLU A 54 0.57 -5.21 5.58
C GLU A 54 0.91 -5.54 4.12
N LEU A 55 2.08 -6.17 3.89
CA LEU A 55 2.54 -6.53 2.56
C LEU A 55 1.56 -7.46 1.85
N ASN A 56 1.08 -8.49 2.54
CA ASN A 56 0.13 -9.45 1.97
C ASN A 56 -1.24 -8.80 1.70
N SER A 57 -1.69 -7.91 2.60
CA SER A 57 -2.91 -7.14 2.40
C SER A 57 -2.80 -6.22 1.17
N LYS A 58 -1.65 -5.55 0.98
CA LYS A 58 -1.38 -4.74 -0.22
C LYS A 58 -1.38 -5.57 -1.50
N ARG A 59 -0.67 -6.70 -1.52
CA ARG A 59 -0.64 -7.62 -2.67
C ARG A 59 -2.02 -8.14 -3.03
N LEU A 60 -2.84 -8.45 -2.04
CA LEU A 60 -4.22 -8.89 -2.24
C LEU A 60 -5.07 -7.80 -2.92
N VAL A 61 -4.90 -6.53 -2.53
CA VAL A 61 -5.56 -5.39 -3.18
C VAL A 61 -5.11 -5.24 -4.63
N GLU A 62 -3.81 -5.37 -4.90
CA GLU A 62 -3.24 -5.35 -6.26
C GLU A 62 -3.80 -6.48 -7.12
N LEU A 63 -3.82 -7.72 -6.61
CA LEU A 63 -4.38 -8.88 -7.31
C LEU A 63 -5.88 -8.74 -7.56
N SER A 64 -6.61 -8.18 -6.59
CA SER A 64 -8.05 -7.91 -6.73
C SER A 64 -8.31 -6.84 -7.79
N LEU A 65 -7.47 -5.80 -7.85
CA LEU A 65 -7.54 -4.80 -8.91
C LEU A 65 -7.22 -5.40 -10.27
N ALA A 66 -6.17 -6.22 -10.38
CA ALA A 66 -5.84 -6.92 -11.62
C ALA A 66 -7.05 -7.73 -12.11
N ASN A 67 -7.60 -8.59 -11.27
CA ASN A 67 -8.77 -9.40 -11.61
C ASN A 67 -10.00 -8.54 -11.98
N TYR A 68 -10.26 -7.46 -11.22
CA TYR A 68 -11.30 -6.49 -11.55
C TYR A 68 -11.10 -5.87 -12.94
N THR A 69 -9.88 -5.49 -13.31
CA THR A 69 -9.60 -4.89 -14.63
C THR A 69 -9.72 -5.87 -15.80
N HIS A 70 -9.84 -7.18 -15.54
CA HIS A 70 -10.10 -8.19 -16.58
C HIS A 70 -11.57 -8.64 -16.61
N THR A 71 -12.24 -8.67 -15.45
CA THR A 71 -13.60 -9.25 -15.31
C THR A 71 -14.70 -8.22 -15.05
N LEU A 72 -14.33 -7.01 -14.62
CA LEU A 72 -15.22 -5.95 -14.14
C LEU A 72 -16.12 -6.37 -12.95
N ASN A 73 -15.77 -7.46 -12.26
CA ASN A 73 -16.51 -7.92 -11.09
C ASN A 73 -16.25 -7.00 -9.89
N GLN A 74 -17.20 -6.12 -9.58
CA GLN A 74 -17.09 -5.14 -8.49
C GLN A 74 -17.00 -5.76 -7.09
N ASN A 75 -17.42 -7.01 -6.92
CA ASN A 75 -17.39 -7.69 -5.61
C ASN A 75 -16.05 -8.40 -5.36
N ILE A 76 -15.14 -8.46 -6.34
CA ILE A 76 -13.93 -9.30 -6.23
C ILE A 76 -13.04 -8.88 -5.05
N LEU A 77 -12.85 -7.57 -4.84
CA LEU A 77 -12.04 -7.05 -3.73
C LEU A 77 -12.68 -7.41 -2.40
N LYS A 78 -14.00 -7.16 -2.25
CA LYS A 78 -14.74 -7.52 -1.04
C LYS A 78 -14.59 -9.01 -0.71
N ASN A 79 -14.90 -9.89 -1.67
CA ASN A 79 -14.85 -11.33 -1.49
C ASN A 79 -13.44 -11.82 -1.09
N ASN A 80 -12.41 -11.25 -1.72
CA ASN A 80 -11.02 -11.57 -1.41
C ASN A 80 -10.63 -11.10 0.00
N LEU A 81 -11.09 -9.92 0.44
CA LEU A 81 -10.83 -9.39 1.77
C LEU A 81 -11.55 -10.17 2.88
N GLU A 82 -12.81 -10.58 2.65
CA GLU A 82 -13.54 -11.46 3.58
C GLU A 82 -12.80 -12.80 3.76
N LYS A 83 -12.28 -13.35 2.67
CA LYS A 83 -11.46 -14.55 2.71
C LYS A 83 -10.13 -14.30 3.45
N TRP A 84 -9.47 -13.16 3.20
CA TRP A 84 -8.22 -12.81 3.86
C TRP A 84 -8.35 -12.61 5.37
N GLU A 85 -9.43 -11.99 5.84
CA GLU A 85 -9.72 -11.91 7.27
C GLU A 85 -9.78 -13.29 7.93
N THR A 86 -10.45 -14.24 7.27
CA THR A 86 -10.54 -15.64 7.73
C THR A 86 -9.20 -16.37 7.65
N ASP A 87 -8.45 -16.18 6.56
CA ASP A 87 -7.18 -16.86 6.32
C ASP A 87 -6.08 -16.32 7.24
N ALA A 88 -6.04 -15.01 7.52
CA ALA A 88 -5.10 -14.41 8.45
C ALA A 88 -5.29 -14.96 9.88
N LEU A 89 -6.54 -15.15 10.32
CA LEU A 89 -6.83 -15.76 11.62
C LEU A 89 -6.28 -17.19 11.71
N LYS A 90 -6.31 -17.95 10.61
CA LYS A 90 -5.79 -19.33 10.54
C LYS A 90 -4.26 -19.38 10.46
N ILE A 91 -3.67 -18.57 9.57
CA ILE A 91 -2.21 -18.55 9.33
C ILE A 91 -1.46 -18.13 10.60
N TYR A 92 -1.99 -17.14 11.32
CA TYR A 92 -1.35 -16.60 12.51
C TYR A 92 -2.02 -17.08 13.80
N HIS A 93 -2.55 -18.30 13.77
CA HIS A 93 -3.14 -18.93 14.94
C HIS A 93 -2.16 -18.92 16.13
N GLY A 94 -2.65 -18.57 17.32
CA GLY A 94 -1.82 -18.44 18.52
C GLY A 94 -1.06 -17.10 18.69
N ARG A 95 -0.97 -16.27 17.64
CA ARG A 95 -0.41 -14.90 17.74
C ARG A 95 -1.49 -13.82 17.94
N GLY A 96 -2.77 -14.21 17.90
CA GLY A 96 -3.87 -13.29 18.20
C GLY A 96 -4.11 -12.22 17.12
N VAL A 97 -3.72 -12.49 15.87
CA VAL A 97 -3.94 -11.62 14.72
C VAL A 97 -5.42 -11.59 14.39
N ARG A 98 -6.00 -10.40 14.38
CA ARG A 98 -7.31 -10.13 13.79
C ARG A 98 -7.20 -8.93 12.87
N ILE A 99 -7.62 -9.10 11.63
CA ILE A 99 -7.64 -8.04 10.62
C ILE A 99 -9.09 -7.77 10.27
N ASN A 100 -9.48 -6.51 10.34
CA ASN A 100 -10.72 -6.03 9.75
C ASN A 100 -10.37 -5.12 8.57
N TYR A 101 -11.32 -4.90 7.67
CA TYR A 101 -11.13 -4.01 6.53
C TYR A 101 -12.32 -3.06 6.35
N GLU A 102 -12.05 -1.92 5.73
CA GLU A 102 -13.01 -0.93 5.29
C GLU A 102 -12.71 -0.62 3.82
N LEU A 103 -13.72 -0.81 2.97
CA LEU A 103 -13.61 -0.51 1.55
C LEU A 103 -13.83 0.98 1.32
N ALA A 104 -12.99 1.59 0.49
CA ALA A 104 -13.28 2.95 0.03
C ALA A 104 -14.63 2.96 -0.68
N ASN A 105 -15.55 3.76 -0.17
CA ASN A 105 -16.88 3.93 -0.73
C ASN A 105 -17.12 5.44 -0.75
N ARG A 106 -17.57 5.99 -1.88
CA ARG A 106 -17.67 7.44 -2.19
C ARG A 106 -16.42 8.04 -2.84
N SER A 107 -16.47 9.35 -3.03
CA SER A 107 -15.46 10.18 -3.69
C SER A 107 -14.25 10.44 -2.79
N TYR A 108 -13.06 10.07 -3.26
CA TYR A 108 -11.78 10.43 -2.64
C TYR A 108 -10.85 11.06 -3.68
N ASN A 109 -10.07 12.05 -3.26
CA ASN A 109 -9.00 12.60 -4.10
C ASN A 109 -7.75 11.73 -3.96
N ILE A 110 -7.40 11.01 -5.03
CA ILE A 110 -6.17 10.22 -5.12
C ILE A 110 -5.27 10.84 -6.18
N TYR A 111 -4.09 11.28 -5.76
CA TYR A 111 -3.05 11.84 -6.63
C TYR A 111 -3.52 13.00 -7.54
N GLY A 112 -4.47 13.80 -7.07
CA GLY A 112 -5.05 14.92 -7.83
C GLY A 112 -6.20 14.52 -8.74
N THR A 113 -6.73 13.30 -8.61
CA THR A 113 -7.90 12.80 -9.36
C THR A 113 -9.01 12.46 -8.38
N ASN A 114 -10.20 13.01 -8.57
CA ASN A 114 -11.35 12.63 -7.77
C ASN A 114 -11.93 11.31 -8.28
N VAL A 115 -11.91 10.28 -7.45
CA VAL A 115 -12.34 8.92 -7.78
C VAL A 115 -13.54 8.58 -6.92
N ASN A 116 -14.67 8.23 -7.56
CA ASN A 116 -15.87 7.77 -6.88
C ASN A 116 -15.87 6.25 -6.74
N TYR A 117 -15.42 5.72 -5.61
CA TYR A 117 -15.26 4.27 -5.43
C TYR A 117 -16.60 3.56 -5.24
N MET A 118 -16.66 2.34 -5.77
CA MET A 118 -17.69 1.37 -5.48
C MET A 118 -17.02 0.08 -4.97
N PHE A 119 -17.31 -0.30 -3.72
CA PHE A 119 -16.67 -1.43 -3.04
C PHE A 119 -15.13 -1.42 -3.09
N GLY A 120 -14.53 -0.24 -2.93
CA GLY A 120 -13.08 -0.06 -2.95
C GLY A 120 -12.45 -0.12 -4.34
N LEU A 121 -13.22 -0.21 -5.42
CA LEU A 121 -12.73 -0.30 -6.79
C LEU A 121 -13.29 0.83 -7.67
N ASN A 122 -12.52 1.25 -8.68
CA ASN A 122 -13.01 2.08 -9.78
C ASN A 122 -12.04 2.03 -10.99
N TYR A 123 -12.52 2.46 -12.16
CA TYR A 123 -11.72 2.77 -13.33
C TYR A 123 -12.25 4.02 -14.04
N SER A 124 -11.39 4.70 -14.79
CA SER A 124 -11.81 5.64 -15.82
C SER A 124 -11.07 5.31 -17.09
N TRP A 125 -11.71 4.53 -17.96
CA TRP A 125 -11.14 4.10 -19.23
C TRP A 125 -11.70 4.92 -20.39
N TYR A 126 -11.11 4.71 -21.57
CA TYR A 126 -11.53 5.31 -22.84
C TYR A 126 -11.45 6.84 -22.86
N LYS A 127 -10.55 7.40 -22.05
CA LYS A 127 -10.16 8.81 -22.06
C LYS A 127 -8.68 8.92 -22.42
N GLN A 128 -8.22 10.12 -22.77
CA GLN A 128 -6.80 10.37 -23.01
C GLN A 128 -5.95 10.10 -21.76
N LYS A 129 -6.46 10.50 -20.59
CA LYS A 129 -5.94 10.15 -19.27
C LYS A 129 -6.87 9.11 -18.64
N SER A 130 -6.41 7.87 -18.59
CA SER A 130 -7.16 6.75 -18.06
C SER A 130 -6.49 6.15 -16.85
N PHE A 131 -7.28 5.53 -15.95
CA PHE A 131 -6.74 4.85 -14.78
C PHE A 131 -7.59 3.66 -14.34
N SER A 132 -6.99 2.80 -13.52
CA SER A 132 -7.60 1.74 -12.74
C SER A 132 -7.12 1.86 -11.30
N VAL A 133 -8.01 1.67 -10.33
CA VAL A 133 -7.67 1.91 -8.93
C VAL A 133 -8.46 1.04 -7.95
N ALA A 134 -7.78 0.64 -6.88
CA ALA A 134 -8.35 0.00 -5.71
C ALA A 134 -7.86 0.70 -4.43
N ASN A 135 -8.73 0.76 -3.42
CA ASN A 135 -8.41 1.34 -2.12
C ASN A 135 -9.17 0.61 -1.01
N ALA A 136 -8.42 0.10 -0.04
CA ALA A 136 -8.95 -0.49 1.19
C ALA A 136 -8.11 -0.03 2.39
N THR A 137 -8.79 0.22 3.51
CA THR A 137 -8.15 0.51 4.80
C THR A 137 -8.30 -0.70 5.70
N PHE A 138 -7.26 -1.05 6.43
CA PHE A 138 -7.21 -2.20 7.31
C PHE A 138 -7.07 -1.75 8.76
N SER A 139 -7.63 -2.53 9.67
CA SER A 139 -7.43 -2.41 11.11
C SER A 139 -6.92 -3.73 11.64
N LEU A 140 -5.69 -3.73 12.15
CA LEU A 140 -5.00 -4.88 12.71
C LEU A 140 -5.00 -4.80 14.25
N ASN A 141 -5.37 -5.92 14.86
CA ASN A 141 -5.23 -6.16 16.28
C ASN A 141 -4.31 -7.38 16.48
N LEU A 142 -3.38 -7.29 17.44
CA LEU A 142 -2.52 -8.38 17.90
C LEU A 142 -2.69 -8.55 19.41
N THR A 143 -3.54 -9.49 19.81
CA THR A 143 -3.85 -9.69 21.25
C THR A 143 -2.66 -10.22 22.04
N SER A 144 -1.70 -10.89 21.39
CA SER A 144 -0.48 -11.42 22.02
C SER A 144 0.41 -10.34 22.64
N ILE A 145 0.33 -9.11 22.13
CA ILE A 145 1.12 -7.95 22.61
C ILE A 145 0.24 -6.77 23.02
N GLY A 146 -1.07 -6.94 23.07
CA GLY A 146 -2.01 -5.86 23.39
C GLY A 146 -2.08 -4.75 22.34
N LEU A 147 -1.61 -4.96 21.10
CA LEU A 147 -1.77 -3.99 20.01
C LEU A 147 -3.22 -4.02 19.52
N SER A 148 -3.88 -2.87 19.52
CA SER A 148 -5.26 -2.74 19.05
C SER A 148 -5.42 -1.48 18.21
N GLY A 149 -6.14 -1.59 17.10
CA GLY A 149 -6.49 -0.47 16.24
C GLY A 149 -5.33 0.04 15.37
N TYR A 150 -4.32 -0.78 15.10
CA TYR A 150 -3.27 -0.39 14.15
C TYR A 150 -3.87 -0.29 12.75
N LYS A 151 -3.81 0.89 12.14
CA LYS A 151 -4.45 1.17 10.85
C LYS A 151 -3.43 1.43 9.77
N PHE A 152 -3.65 0.83 8.61
CA PHE A 152 -2.89 1.09 7.40
C PHE A 152 -3.81 1.06 6.19
N THR A 153 -3.46 1.79 5.13
CA THR A 153 -4.24 1.86 3.89
C THR A 153 -3.43 1.25 2.76
N ALA A 154 -4.07 0.37 1.99
CA ALA A 154 -3.51 -0.16 0.76
C ALA A 154 -4.24 0.44 -0.44
N VAL A 155 -3.48 1.15 -1.28
CA VAL A 155 -3.94 1.68 -2.55
C VAL A 155 -3.17 0.97 -3.66
N ALA A 156 -3.90 0.48 -4.66
CA ALA A 156 -3.33 0.04 -5.92
C ALA A 156 -3.83 0.98 -7.03
N PHE A 157 -2.93 1.54 -7.82
CA PHE A 157 -3.24 2.54 -8.83
C PHE A 157 -2.38 2.33 -10.06
N LEU A 158 -3.00 2.41 -11.24
CA LEU A 158 -2.31 2.45 -12.51
C LEU A 158 -2.97 3.50 -13.40
N ASN A 159 -2.17 4.40 -13.96
CA ASN A 159 -2.60 5.46 -14.86
C ASN A 159 -1.81 5.38 -16.16
N LEU A 160 -2.55 5.45 -17.27
CA LEU A 160 -2.03 5.57 -18.62
C LEU A 160 -2.53 6.88 -19.22
N THR A 161 -1.60 7.73 -19.65
CA THR A 161 -1.92 8.97 -20.35
C THR A 161 -1.27 8.99 -21.73
N ILE A 162 -2.07 9.14 -22.78
CA ILE A 162 -1.57 9.35 -24.15
C ILE A 162 -1.21 10.83 -24.29
N ILE A 163 0.06 11.15 -24.51
CA ILE A 163 0.54 12.52 -24.68
C ILE A 163 0.24 13.02 -26.10
N SER A 164 0.66 12.25 -27.10
CA SER A 164 0.58 12.64 -28.50
C SER A 164 0.70 11.42 -29.41
N ILE A 165 0.17 11.55 -30.63
CA ILE A 165 0.37 10.59 -31.72
C ILE A 165 1.04 11.33 -32.88
N ASN A 166 2.10 10.77 -33.42
CA ASN A 166 2.83 11.31 -34.57
C ASN A 166 3.07 10.20 -35.60
N VAL A 167 2.32 10.24 -36.71
CA VAL A 167 2.38 9.27 -37.81
C VAL A 167 2.15 7.84 -37.31
N ASN A 168 3.21 7.09 -37.00
CA ASN A 168 3.15 5.72 -36.49
C ASN A 168 3.68 5.58 -35.04
N ARG A 169 3.88 6.69 -34.33
CA ARG A 169 4.41 6.72 -32.97
C ARG A 169 3.37 7.24 -31.99
N ILE A 170 3.19 6.53 -30.89
CA ILE A 170 2.32 6.93 -29.78
C ILE A 170 3.19 7.20 -28.58
N ASN A 171 3.15 8.43 -28.07
CA ASN A 171 3.86 8.80 -26.86
C ASN A 171 2.90 8.67 -25.68
N VAL A 172 3.25 7.85 -24.69
CA VAL A 172 2.44 7.62 -23.50
C VAL A 172 3.26 7.79 -22.23
N THR A 173 2.59 8.14 -21.14
CA THR A 173 3.16 8.10 -19.79
C THR A 173 2.38 7.11 -18.95
N VAL A 174 3.11 6.35 -18.14
CA VAL A 174 2.55 5.34 -17.25
C VAL A 174 3.00 5.62 -15.84
N LYS A 175 2.05 5.79 -14.92
CA LYS A 175 2.31 6.12 -13.53
C LYS A 175 1.53 5.19 -12.60
N ALA A 176 2.19 4.72 -11.54
CA ALA A 176 1.61 3.92 -10.49
C ALA A 176 1.22 4.81 -9.29
N GLU A 177 1.20 4.22 -8.10
CA GLU A 177 0.99 4.92 -6.83
C GLU A 177 1.98 6.07 -6.67
N ASP A 178 1.55 7.12 -5.95
CA ASP A 178 2.32 8.32 -5.64
C ASP A 178 2.91 9.04 -6.87
N LYS A 179 2.31 8.81 -8.05
CA LYS A 179 2.75 9.33 -9.35
C LYS A 179 4.14 8.81 -9.78
N VAL A 180 4.60 7.71 -9.18
CA VAL A 180 5.86 7.06 -9.52
C VAL A 180 5.76 6.48 -10.95
N PRO A 181 6.74 6.72 -11.83
CA PRO A 181 6.74 6.13 -13.17
C PRO A 181 6.88 4.60 -13.10
N VAL A 182 6.15 3.89 -13.95
CA VAL A 182 6.30 2.43 -14.09
C VAL A 182 7.45 2.14 -15.04
N PHE A 183 8.39 1.31 -14.61
CA PHE A 183 9.59 0.93 -15.37
C PHE A 183 9.45 -0.44 -16.03
N GLY A 184 10.31 -0.70 -17.02
CA GLY A 184 10.46 -2.03 -17.63
C GLY A 184 9.27 -2.46 -18.49
N LEU A 185 8.46 -1.51 -18.98
CA LEU A 185 7.38 -1.82 -19.90
C LEU A 185 7.93 -2.00 -21.31
N GLY A 186 7.64 -3.15 -21.91
CA GLY A 186 8.01 -3.50 -23.28
C GLY A 186 6.80 -3.70 -24.17
N LYS A 187 7.04 -4.23 -25.37
CA LYS A 187 6.01 -4.50 -26.38
C LYS A 187 4.86 -5.36 -25.83
N ASP A 188 5.17 -6.36 -25.01
CA ASP A 188 4.18 -7.33 -24.51
C ASP A 188 3.22 -6.72 -23.48
N ASN A 189 3.58 -5.55 -22.91
CA ASN A 189 2.71 -4.83 -21.98
C ASN A 189 1.65 -3.98 -22.69
N PHE A 190 1.82 -3.70 -23.98
CA PHE A 190 0.95 -2.79 -24.72
C PHE A 190 0.19 -3.52 -25.84
N GLN A 191 -1.04 -3.06 -26.06
CA GLN A 191 -1.84 -3.42 -27.23
C GLN A 191 -2.48 -2.16 -27.79
N VAL A 192 -2.34 -1.96 -29.11
CA VAL A 192 -2.95 -0.82 -29.80
C VAL A 192 -4.08 -1.35 -30.67
N ILE A 193 -5.27 -0.76 -30.54
CA ILE A 193 -6.49 -1.22 -31.21
C ILE A 193 -7.11 -0.02 -31.94
N MET A 194 -7.53 -0.18 -33.19
CA MET A 194 -8.30 0.86 -33.89
C MET A 194 -9.71 0.96 -33.33
N ALA A 195 -10.16 2.17 -33.05
CA ALA A 195 -11.51 2.40 -32.51
C ALA A 195 -12.62 2.21 -33.55
N SER A 196 -12.31 2.26 -34.84
CA SER A 196 -13.29 2.14 -35.93
C SER A 196 -13.78 0.71 -36.15
N ASN A 197 -12.89 -0.27 -36.05
CA ASN A 197 -13.16 -1.66 -36.40
C ASN A 197 -12.64 -2.69 -35.37
N ASN A 198 -12.10 -2.21 -34.23
CA ASN A 198 -11.47 -3.04 -33.20
C ASN A 198 -10.32 -3.93 -33.70
N ALA A 199 -9.70 -3.60 -34.84
CA ALA A 199 -8.52 -4.30 -35.33
C ALA A 199 -7.29 -3.96 -34.49
N THR A 200 -6.49 -4.96 -34.13
CA THR A 200 -5.23 -4.75 -33.41
C THR A 200 -4.14 -4.30 -34.38
N ILE A 201 -3.42 -3.24 -34.02
CA ILE A 201 -2.25 -2.73 -34.73
C ILE A 201 -1.00 -3.41 -34.19
N GLN A 202 -0.14 -3.91 -35.07
CA GLN A 202 1.10 -4.55 -34.67
C GLN A 202 2.11 -3.51 -34.17
N ILE A 203 2.62 -3.73 -32.96
CA ILE A 203 3.70 -2.92 -32.37
C ILE A 203 5.04 -3.47 -32.87
N LEU A 204 5.90 -2.59 -33.39
CA LEU A 204 7.26 -2.92 -33.83
C LEU A 204 8.23 -2.84 -32.67
N SER A 205 8.25 -1.72 -31.94
CA SER A 205 9.11 -1.50 -30.78
C SER A 205 8.42 -0.62 -29.74
N VAL A 206 8.90 -0.73 -28.50
CA VAL A 206 8.57 0.18 -27.41
C VAL A 206 9.90 0.67 -26.83
N GLU A 207 10.12 1.97 -26.87
CA GLU A 207 11.30 2.62 -26.32
C GLU A 207 10.88 3.57 -25.20
N SER A 208 11.77 3.84 -24.25
CA SER A 208 11.50 4.74 -23.13
C SER A 208 12.60 5.78 -23.00
N PHE A 209 12.22 7.02 -22.74
CA PHE A 209 13.15 8.12 -22.50
C PHE A 209 12.58 9.09 -21.47
N TYR A 210 13.42 9.93 -20.89
CA TYR A 210 12.99 11.03 -20.04
C TYR A 210 12.85 12.29 -20.89
N ASP A 211 11.70 12.96 -20.77
CA ASP A 211 11.51 14.27 -21.39
C ASP A 211 12.26 15.38 -20.60
N ASP A 212 12.21 16.61 -21.13
CA ASP A 212 12.85 17.79 -20.49
C ASP A 212 12.32 18.10 -19.09
N ARG A 213 11.19 17.48 -18.69
CA ARG A 213 10.57 17.62 -17.36
C ARG A 213 10.83 16.40 -16.48
N GLU A 214 11.83 15.59 -16.82
CA GLU A 214 12.19 14.35 -16.13
C GLU A 214 11.01 13.38 -15.98
N THR A 215 10.05 13.43 -16.90
CA THR A 215 8.93 12.49 -16.96
C THR A 215 9.30 11.33 -17.89
N LEU A 216 9.17 10.10 -17.39
CA LEU A 216 9.36 8.90 -18.19
C LEU A 216 8.25 8.76 -19.24
N VAL A 217 8.64 8.83 -20.51
CA VAL A 217 7.76 8.68 -21.67
C VAL A 217 8.11 7.39 -22.40
N TYR A 218 7.07 6.65 -22.78
CA TYR A 218 7.17 5.49 -23.65
C TYR A 218 6.73 5.86 -25.06
N VAL A 219 7.52 5.47 -26.05
CA VAL A 219 7.24 5.61 -27.49
C VAL A 219 6.90 4.25 -28.04
N ILE A 220 5.64 4.07 -28.40
CA ILE A 220 5.14 2.85 -29.05
C ILE A 220 5.20 3.09 -30.55
N LYS A 221 6.04 2.34 -31.26
CA LYS A 221 6.14 2.41 -32.72
C LYS A 221 5.29 1.32 -33.36
N CYS A 222 4.32 1.71 -34.18
CA CYS A 222 3.43 0.84 -34.92
C CYS A 222 3.95 0.53 -36.32
N ASN A 223 3.46 -0.56 -36.92
CA ASN A 223 3.80 -0.99 -38.28
C ASN A 223 3.12 -0.14 -39.38
N GLN A 224 2.17 0.71 -39.02
CA GLN A 224 1.37 1.51 -39.93
C GLN A 224 1.04 2.86 -39.29
N ASP A 225 0.61 3.79 -40.13
CA ASP A 225 0.26 5.14 -39.71
C ASP A 225 -1.11 5.18 -39.02
N ILE A 226 -1.22 6.04 -38.01
CA ILE A 226 -2.38 6.19 -37.16
C ILE A 226 -3.12 7.46 -37.62
N SER A 227 -4.09 7.26 -38.49
CA SER A 227 -4.96 8.35 -39.00
C SER A 227 -6.34 8.39 -38.34
N THR A 228 -6.68 7.37 -37.54
CA THR A 228 -7.99 7.20 -36.90
C THR A 228 -7.85 7.13 -35.38
N ALA A 229 -8.99 7.21 -34.69
CA ALA A 229 -9.02 7.03 -33.24
C ALA A 229 -8.54 5.62 -32.85
N ILE A 230 -7.75 5.55 -31.78
CA ILE A 230 -7.18 4.32 -31.25
C ILE A 230 -7.48 4.15 -29.76
N TYR A 231 -7.45 2.90 -29.33
CA TYR A 231 -7.34 2.49 -27.94
C TYR A 231 -5.94 1.96 -27.68
N VAL A 232 -5.31 2.45 -26.62
CA VAL A 232 -4.07 1.89 -26.09
C VAL A 232 -4.41 1.17 -24.81
N LYS A 233 -4.27 -0.16 -24.83
CA LYS A 233 -4.41 -1.02 -23.67
C LYS A 233 -3.02 -1.30 -23.10
N LEU A 234 -2.88 -1.16 -21.79
CA LEU A 234 -1.67 -1.44 -21.03
C LEU A 234 -1.99 -2.51 -19.99
N CYS A 235 -1.06 -3.43 -19.77
CA CYS A 235 -1.02 -4.35 -18.63
C CYS A 235 0.35 -4.26 -17.95
N ASP A 236 0.39 -3.89 -16.67
CA ASP A 236 1.65 -3.84 -15.91
C ASP A 236 2.09 -5.22 -15.40
N SER A 237 3.23 -5.28 -14.71
CA SER A 237 3.77 -6.54 -14.14
C SER A 237 2.91 -7.15 -13.03
N ARG A 238 1.98 -6.38 -12.45
CA ARG A 238 1.02 -6.85 -11.45
C ARG A 238 -0.25 -7.42 -12.10
N GLY A 239 -0.36 -7.33 -13.42
CA GLY A 239 -1.53 -7.75 -14.18
C GLY A 239 -2.66 -6.72 -14.19
N ILE A 240 -2.43 -5.50 -13.71
CA ILE A 240 -3.43 -4.43 -13.69
C ILE A 240 -3.53 -3.84 -15.10
N GLN A 241 -4.76 -3.78 -15.62
CA GLN A 241 -5.04 -3.29 -16.96
C GLN A 241 -5.64 -1.88 -16.95
N VAL A 242 -5.23 -1.04 -17.90
CA VAL A 242 -5.82 0.28 -18.18
C VAL A 242 -6.00 0.45 -19.69
N ILE A 243 -7.10 1.09 -20.10
CA ILE A 243 -7.37 1.39 -21.52
C ILE A 243 -7.55 2.90 -21.70
N ALA A 244 -6.67 3.51 -22.51
CA ALA A 244 -6.75 4.91 -22.92
C ALA A 244 -7.23 5.04 -24.37
N LYS A 245 -7.85 6.17 -24.71
CA LYS A 245 -8.35 6.49 -26.06
C LYS A 245 -7.77 7.80 -26.56
N TYR A 246 -7.45 7.86 -27.84
CA TYR A 246 -7.06 9.10 -28.51
C TYR A 246 -7.55 9.15 -29.98
N PRO A 247 -8.04 10.29 -30.49
CA PRO A 247 -8.41 11.49 -29.74
C PRO A 247 -9.52 11.19 -28.70
N PRO A 248 -9.62 11.99 -27.62
CA PRO A 248 -10.53 11.74 -26.50
C PRO A 248 -12.00 11.61 -26.93
#